data_AF-A0A4Z2AY53-F1
#
_entry.id   AF-A0A4Z2AY53-F1
#
_cell.length_a   1.000
_cell.length_b   1.000
_cell.length_c   1.000
_cell.angle_alpha   90.00
_cell.angle_beta   90.00
_cell.angle_gamma   90.00
#
_symmetry.space_group_name_H-M   'P 1'
#
loop_
_entity.id
_entity.type
_entity.pdbx_description
1 polymer ?
#
loop_
_entity_poly.entity_id
_entity_poly.type
_entity_poly.pdbx_seq_one_letter_code
_entity_poly.pdbx_strand_id
1 'polypeptide(L)'
;MQNRLASLGIEKEELQLLVEANSSIAALQDQLDRLIKNPMMSQLQDSNKQIQEFLGTFQQFIEACSRMKVTVQNEILRVKNPCPKFVPKSSRKSYSTVCQLRIQTLQCLLNTMEYLQEQAQVYRNLFEDLLKKDRLTFEEKCLQDVLLCRDQTYSFSVRDEDFNKLWRYRLTELLDKRNVYMKKMQTIWEKLWANMSYFTNELSAEVREHESFKEQLQAKVGLDQILGGELQRRSTMQLREENSNMCEELKCLQVQNDSELREERSRRCSMLQEEVQGAAFDTQQLLLKLQQAEDKVRLMNAEKQQLEKDQLQVHGRLSSHKEATQLLQTELQDSRAQVQDQDNTIQTLRNQLKEAQKNASPSAEELEHLRSKLLRADLELSSASEQHQKEIQKFKVLLNTKEESVRKLKELLRKSQQHGEESILQGEDLHARLTNPKGLNIRTSIAAEKAKLEEEVQQLQLKISELESQVSCQAAELSKWKSRAIKLKAKTKHELDKPGSPCTPTKRGLCSTTESSHLLSSPKRFLLPSREVLDSPSNVPLSSRKVLDSPKSSALDSPKSRFFDVGGTSDLLSRTFPKQFFDNSNLGLPQAVDKNDEWWPRSPKQEDMCKTQ
;
A
#
# COMPACT_ATOMS: atom_id res chain seq x y z
N MET A 1 68.96 14.91 5.88
CA MET A 1 68.48 15.74 4.75
C MET A 1 69.10 15.32 3.42
N GLN A 2 70.43 15.17 3.30
CA GLN A 2 71.12 14.83 2.04
C GLN A 2 70.45 13.72 1.21
N ASN A 3 70.02 12.60 1.79
CA ASN A 3 69.37 11.51 1.04
C ASN A 3 68.07 11.93 0.33
N ARG A 4 67.30 12.91 0.86
CA ARG A 4 66.14 13.48 0.15
C ARG A 4 66.57 14.41 -1.00
N LEU A 5 67.66 15.16 -0.83
CA LEU A 5 68.19 16.01 -1.89
C LEU A 5 68.81 15.18 -3.03
N ALA A 6 69.45 14.05 -2.71
CA ALA A 6 69.91 13.07 -3.70
C ALA A 6 68.73 12.42 -4.43
N SER A 7 67.67 12.00 -3.72
CA SER A 7 66.44 11.47 -4.34
C SER A 7 65.81 12.46 -5.31
N LEU A 8 65.67 13.74 -4.90
CA LEU A 8 65.12 14.81 -5.75
C LEU A 8 66.03 15.19 -6.92
N GLY A 9 67.34 14.97 -6.80
CA GLY A 9 68.29 15.11 -7.92
C GLY A 9 68.09 14.01 -8.96
N ILE A 10 68.05 12.76 -8.51
CA ILE A 10 67.85 11.57 -9.37
C ILE A 10 66.48 11.62 -10.04
N GLU A 11 65.39 11.93 -9.32
CA GLU A 11 64.05 12.10 -9.88
C GLU A 11 64.01 13.20 -10.96
N LYS A 12 64.81 14.27 -10.81
CA LYS A 12 64.91 15.34 -11.80
C LYS A 12 65.71 14.94 -13.03
N GLU A 13 66.81 14.19 -12.86
CA GLU A 13 67.59 13.62 -13.97
C GLU A 13 66.78 12.57 -14.74
N GLU A 14 66.04 11.69 -14.05
CA GLU A 14 65.12 10.73 -14.65
C GLU A 14 63.99 11.43 -15.42
N LEU A 15 63.37 12.47 -14.85
CA LEU A 15 62.38 13.28 -15.56
C LEU A 15 62.97 13.99 -16.78
N GLN A 16 64.21 14.48 -16.71
CA GLN A 16 64.84 15.17 -17.84
C GLN A 16 65.20 14.18 -18.96
N LEU A 17 65.77 13.01 -18.64
CA LEU A 17 66.01 11.93 -19.61
C LEU A 17 64.70 11.42 -20.23
N LEU A 18 63.62 11.33 -19.45
CA LEU A 18 62.29 10.98 -19.96
C LEU A 18 61.75 12.05 -20.93
N VAL A 19 61.98 13.34 -20.66
CA VAL A 19 61.60 14.43 -21.56
C VAL A 19 62.45 14.43 -22.83
N GLU A 20 63.76 14.20 -22.73
CA GLU A 20 64.67 14.14 -23.88
C GLU A 20 64.36 12.92 -24.78
N ALA A 21 64.08 11.75 -24.18
CA ALA A 21 63.61 10.56 -24.88
C ALA A 21 62.24 10.79 -25.57
N ASN A 22 61.26 11.36 -24.87
CA ASN A 22 59.96 11.69 -25.48
C ASN A 22 60.09 12.73 -26.61
N SER A 23 60.99 13.71 -26.47
CA SER A 23 61.27 14.68 -27.54
C SER A 23 61.92 14.03 -28.77
N SER A 24 62.78 13.04 -28.56
CA SER A 24 63.42 12.26 -29.62
C SER A 24 62.42 11.35 -30.33
N ILE A 25 61.51 10.71 -29.58
CA ILE A 25 60.39 9.95 -30.13
C ILE A 25 59.45 10.86 -30.94
N ALA A 26 59.11 12.05 -30.43
CA ALA A 26 58.29 13.02 -31.14
C ALA A 26 58.96 13.54 -32.43
N ALA A 27 60.29 13.74 -32.43
CA ALA A 27 61.05 14.11 -33.61
C ALA A 27 61.09 13.00 -34.67
N LEU A 28 61.25 11.74 -34.25
CA LEU A 28 61.14 10.57 -35.14
C LEU A 28 59.72 10.41 -35.68
N GLN A 29 58.69 10.67 -34.87
CA GLN A 29 57.30 10.68 -35.30
C GLN A 29 57.05 11.77 -36.34
N ASP A 30 57.52 13.01 -36.16
CA ASP A 30 57.37 14.08 -37.17
C ASP A 30 58.16 13.78 -38.47
N GLN A 31 59.34 13.14 -38.38
CA GLN A 31 60.04 12.66 -39.57
C GLN A 31 59.26 11.57 -40.32
N LEU A 32 58.71 10.59 -39.60
CA LEU A 32 57.83 9.55 -40.14
C LEU A 32 56.58 10.17 -40.79
N ASP A 33 55.95 11.13 -40.12
CA ASP A 33 54.78 11.87 -40.59
C ASP A 33 55.07 12.66 -41.87
N ARG A 34 56.27 13.23 -42.02
CA ARG A 34 56.73 13.93 -43.24
C ARG A 34 56.93 12.97 -44.41
N LEU A 35 57.53 11.80 -44.17
CA LEU A 35 57.74 10.78 -45.20
C LEU A 35 56.41 10.11 -45.64
N ILE A 36 55.48 9.92 -44.71
CA ILE A 36 54.17 9.30 -44.95
C ILE A 36 53.19 10.21 -45.72
N LYS A 37 53.34 11.55 -45.67
CA LYS A 37 52.44 12.56 -46.29
C LYS A 37 52.30 12.54 -47.83
N ASN A 38 52.82 11.52 -48.50
CA ASN A 38 52.74 11.27 -49.95
C ASN A 38 51.54 10.33 -50.29
N PRO A 39 51.28 9.91 -51.57
CA PRO A 39 50.01 9.26 -51.98
C PRO A 39 49.63 7.91 -51.31
N MET A 40 50.44 7.42 -50.37
CA MET A 40 50.01 6.40 -49.40
C MET A 40 48.89 6.91 -48.47
N MET A 41 48.99 8.17 -48.03
CA MET A 41 48.00 8.75 -47.11
C MET A 41 46.62 8.94 -47.73
N SER A 42 46.52 9.22 -49.04
CA SER A 42 45.23 9.28 -49.72
C SER A 42 44.54 7.91 -49.72
N GLN A 43 45.27 6.82 -50.05
CA GLN A 43 44.70 5.46 -50.00
C GLN A 43 44.24 5.06 -48.59
N LEU A 44 45.02 5.43 -47.56
CA LEU A 44 44.65 5.18 -46.17
C LEU A 44 43.46 6.04 -45.71
N GLN A 45 43.37 7.29 -46.18
CA GLN A 45 42.22 8.19 -45.94
C GLN A 45 40.94 7.70 -46.64
N ASP A 46 41.04 7.26 -47.89
CA ASP A 46 39.92 6.68 -48.65
C ASP A 46 39.39 5.41 -47.96
N SER A 47 40.30 4.52 -47.53
CA SER A 47 39.97 3.37 -46.70
C SER A 47 39.26 3.78 -45.41
N ASN A 48 39.84 4.72 -44.64
CA ASN A 48 39.23 5.23 -43.41
C ASN A 48 37.83 5.83 -43.67
N LYS A 49 37.63 6.52 -44.81
CA LYS A 49 36.34 7.12 -45.18
C LYS A 49 35.27 6.08 -45.48
N GLN A 50 35.57 5.08 -46.32
CA GLN A 50 34.66 3.95 -46.59
C GLN A 50 34.28 3.20 -45.31
N ILE A 51 35.26 3.01 -44.42
CA ILE A 51 35.07 2.38 -43.11
C ILE A 51 34.17 3.22 -42.20
N GLN A 52 34.32 4.55 -42.16
CA GLN A 52 33.47 5.44 -41.36
C GLN A 52 32.04 5.54 -41.93
N GLU A 53 31.88 5.58 -43.25
CA GLU A 53 30.58 5.51 -43.92
C GLU A 53 29.84 4.20 -43.56
N PHE A 54 30.58 3.09 -43.51
CA PHE A 54 30.05 1.78 -43.11
C PHE A 54 29.78 1.65 -41.59
N LEU A 55 30.61 2.21 -40.72
CA LEU A 55 30.29 2.34 -39.28
C LEU A 55 29.00 3.17 -39.06
N GLY A 56 28.74 4.13 -39.96
CA GLY A 56 27.48 4.87 -40.03
C GLY A 56 26.25 4.00 -40.30
N THR A 57 26.36 2.91 -41.07
CA THR A 57 25.22 2.00 -41.33
C THR A 57 24.91 1.10 -40.12
N PHE A 58 25.90 0.82 -39.27
CA PHE A 58 25.68 0.21 -37.95
C PHE A 58 25.00 1.19 -36.96
N GLN A 59 25.38 2.47 -36.97
CA GLN A 59 24.69 3.50 -36.18
C GLN A 59 23.20 3.61 -36.58
N GLN A 60 22.91 3.65 -37.89
CA GLN A 60 21.53 3.69 -38.40
C GLN A 60 20.70 2.46 -37.99
N PHE A 61 21.33 1.28 -37.90
CA PHE A 61 20.69 0.05 -37.38
C PHE A 61 20.36 0.16 -35.89
N ILE A 62 21.33 0.59 -35.05
CA ILE A 62 21.16 0.77 -33.60
C ILE A 62 20.01 1.75 -33.29
N GLU A 63 19.89 2.82 -34.09
CA GLU A 63 18.76 3.74 -34.01
C GLU A 63 17.44 3.14 -34.53
N ALA A 64 17.47 2.25 -35.53
CA ALA A 64 16.28 1.56 -36.01
C ALA A 64 15.72 0.61 -34.95
N CYS A 65 16.58 -0.16 -34.26
CA CYS A 65 16.20 -0.94 -33.08
C CYS A 65 15.64 -0.03 -31.98
N SER A 66 16.28 1.11 -31.70
CA SER A 66 15.80 2.09 -30.71
C SER A 66 14.41 2.65 -31.04
N ARG A 67 14.14 2.97 -32.32
CA ARG A 67 12.81 3.40 -32.79
C ARG A 67 11.78 2.28 -32.63
N MET A 68 12.14 1.04 -32.98
CA MET A 68 11.25 -0.12 -32.87
C MET A 68 10.90 -0.46 -31.42
N LYS A 69 11.88 -0.36 -30.51
CA LYS A 69 11.73 -0.52 -29.06
C LYS A 69 10.61 0.37 -28.51
N VAL A 70 10.59 1.64 -28.90
CA VAL A 70 9.52 2.58 -28.52
C VAL A 70 8.17 2.19 -29.11
N THR A 71 8.11 1.73 -30.36
CA THR A 71 6.86 1.22 -30.98
C THR A 71 6.29 0.02 -30.22
N VAL A 72 7.12 -0.97 -29.87
CA VAL A 72 6.71 -2.16 -29.11
C VAL A 72 6.24 -1.79 -27.69
N GLN A 73 6.95 -0.89 -27.01
CA GLN A 73 6.53 -0.38 -25.69
C GLN A 73 5.18 0.34 -25.73
N ASN A 74 4.93 1.14 -26.77
CA ASN A 74 3.63 1.80 -26.98
C ASN A 74 2.50 0.78 -27.21
N GLU A 75 2.74 -0.31 -27.94
CA GLU A 75 1.78 -1.41 -28.06
C GLU A 75 1.52 -2.12 -26.73
N ILE A 76 2.55 -2.43 -25.94
CA ILE A 76 2.40 -3.02 -24.60
C ILE A 76 1.51 -2.13 -23.70
N LEU A 77 1.71 -0.81 -23.75
CA LEU A 77 0.86 0.15 -23.03
C LEU A 77 -0.58 0.15 -23.55
N ARG A 78 -0.80 0.00 -24.86
CA ARG A 78 -2.14 -0.14 -25.46
C ARG A 78 -2.85 -1.42 -25.00
N VAL A 79 -2.14 -2.54 -24.77
CA VAL A 79 -2.76 -3.79 -24.25
C VAL A 79 -3.20 -3.66 -22.79
N LYS A 80 -2.47 -2.90 -21.96
CA LYS A 80 -2.72 -2.74 -20.52
C LYS A 80 -3.99 -1.92 -20.18
N ASN A 81 -4.81 -1.57 -21.17
CA ASN A 81 -6.06 -0.84 -20.95
C ASN A 81 -7.14 -1.69 -20.24
N PRO A 82 -8.09 -1.07 -19.51
CA PRO A 82 -9.14 -1.80 -18.82
C PRO A 82 -10.02 -2.64 -19.75
N CYS A 83 -10.37 -3.86 -19.31
CA CYS A 83 -11.25 -4.76 -20.05
C CYS A 83 -12.55 -4.06 -20.51
N PRO A 84 -12.90 -4.08 -21.81
CA PRO A 84 -14.02 -3.30 -22.33
C PRO A 84 -15.36 -3.66 -21.66
N LYS A 85 -16.18 -2.65 -21.38
CA LYS A 85 -17.47 -2.79 -20.66
C LYS A 85 -18.45 -3.77 -21.32
N PHE A 86 -18.28 -4.07 -22.61
CA PHE A 86 -19.10 -5.02 -23.36
C PHE A 86 -18.70 -6.50 -23.18
N VAL A 87 -17.54 -6.81 -22.57
CA VAL A 87 -17.09 -8.20 -22.34
C VAL A 87 -17.88 -8.82 -21.17
N PRO A 88 -18.64 -9.92 -21.40
CA PRO A 88 -19.42 -10.60 -20.36
C PRO A 88 -18.58 -11.07 -19.17
N LYS A 89 -19.17 -11.12 -17.97
CA LYS A 89 -18.47 -11.51 -16.74
C LYS A 89 -17.82 -12.90 -16.84
N SER A 90 -18.44 -13.84 -17.56
CA SER A 90 -17.91 -15.17 -17.88
C SER A 90 -16.60 -15.10 -18.67
N SER A 91 -16.62 -14.40 -19.80
CA SER A 91 -15.54 -14.37 -20.79
C SER A 91 -14.34 -13.49 -20.39
N ARG A 92 -14.47 -12.68 -19.32
CA ARG A 92 -13.40 -11.80 -18.81
C ARG A 92 -12.10 -12.52 -18.47
N LYS A 93 -12.17 -13.76 -17.94
CA LYS A 93 -10.97 -14.54 -17.63
C LYS A 93 -10.19 -14.85 -18.91
N SER A 94 -10.87 -15.40 -19.91
CA SER A 94 -10.30 -15.71 -21.23
C SER A 94 -9.74 -14.47 -21.93
N TYR A 95 -10.47 -13.34 -21.89
CA TYR A 95 -9.97 -12.06 -22.41
C TYR A 95 -8.70 -11.59 -21.68
N SER A 96 -8.66 -11.70 -20.35
CA SER A 96 -7.46 -11.35 -19.57
C SER A 96 -6.25 -12.24 -19.93
N THR A 97 -6.49 -13.54 -20.17
CA THR A 97 -5.44 -14.46 -20.63
C THR A 97 -4.94 -14.12 -22.04
N VAL A 98 -5.83 -13.77 -22.97
CA VAL A 98 -5.44 -13.25 -24.30
C VAL A 98 -4.56 -12.00 -24.19
N CYS A 99 -4.96 -11.02 -23.38
CA CYS A 99 -4.17 -9.81 -23.16
C CYS A 99 -2.80 -10.11 -22.52
N GLN A 100 -2.74 -11.07 -21.58
CA GLN A 100 -1.49 -11.50 -20.96
C GLN A 100 -0.55 -12.19 -21.96
N LEU A 101 -1.07 -13.10 -22.79
CA LEU A 101 -0.31 -13.73 -23.88
C LEU A 101 0.19 -12.68 -24.88
N ARG A 102 -0.63 -11.68 -25.26
CA ARG A 102 -0.19 -10.57 -26.14
C ARG A 102 0.96 -9.78 -25.53
N ILE A 103 0.88 -9.47 -24.23
CA ILE A 103 1.97 -8.78 -23.52
C ILE A 103 3.24 -9.65 -23.52
N GLN A 104 3.13 -10.98 -23.37
CA GLN A 104 4.28 -11.89 -23.47
C GLN A 104 4.89 -11.92 -24.88
N THR A 105 4.08 -12.00 -25.94
CA THR A 105 4.56 -11.93 -27.34
C THR A 105 5.30 -10.62 -27.61
N LEU A 106 4.71 -9.48 -27.21
CA LEU A 106 5.33 -8.16 -27.39
C LEU A 106 6.57 -7.98 -26.51
N GLN A 107 6.61 -8.54 -25.29
CA GLN A 107 7.79 -8.49 -24.44
C GLN A 107 8.94 -9.35 -25.00
N CYS A 108 8.64 -10.51 -25.60
CA CYS A 108 9.64 -11.30 -26.32
C CYS A 108 10.25 -10.50 -27.49
N LEU A 109 9.41 -9.90 -28.35
CA LEU A 109 9.88 -8.99 -29.41
C LEU A 109 10.72 -7.83 -28.85
N LEU A 110 10.32 -7.24 -27.72
CA LEU A 110 11.07 -6.16 -27.06
C LEU A 110 12.48 -6.62 -26.65
N ASN A 111 12.58 -7.74 -25.95
CA ASN A 111 13.84 -8.33 -25.51
C ASN A 111 14.74 -8.66 -26.71
N THR A 112 14.18 -9.18 -27.81
CA THR A 112 14.96 -9.46 -29.04
C THR A 112 15.44 -8.19 -29.74
N MET A 113 14.67 -7.09 -29.71
CA MET A 113 15.16 -5.78 -30.20
C MET A 113 16.29 -5.22 -29.35
N GLU A 114 16.24 -5.41 -28.02
CA GLU A 114 17.33 -5.04 -27.11
C GLU A 114 18.59 -5.87 -27.39
N TYR A 115 18.46 -7.19 -27.52
CA TYR A 115 19.57 -8.08 -27.89
C TYR A 115 20.21 -7.71 -29.24
N LEU A 116 19.42 -7.49 -30.30
CA LEU A 116 19.96 -7.08 -31.61
C LEU A 116 20.68 -5.72 -31.54
N GLN A 117 20.17 -4.78 -30.74
CA GLN A 117 20.80 -3.47 -30.52
C GLN A 117 22.15 -3.61 -29.80
N GLU A 118 22.21 -4.40 -28.72
CA GLU A 118 23.45 -4.67 -27.99
C GLU A 118 24.48 -5.40 -28.84
N GLN A 119 24.05 -6.42 -29.59
CA GLN A 119 24.89 -7.14 -30.55
C GLN A 119 25.51 -6.18 -31.57
N ALA A 120 24.70 -5.33 -32.22
CA ALA A 120 25.20 -4.36 -33.20
C ALA A 120 26.22 -3.37 -32.60
N GLN A 121 26.02 -2.92 -31.36
CA GLN A 121 26.99 -2.07 -30.65
C GLN A 121 28.29 -2.83 -30.35
N VAL A 122 28.22 -4.11 -29.94
CA VAL A 122 29.40 -4.95 -29.72
C VAL A 122 30.19 -5.17 -31.01
N TYR A 123 29.52 -5.51 -32.12
CA TYR A 123 30.18 -5.66 -33.44
C TYR A 123 30.86 -4.36 -33.89
N ARG A 124 30.18 -3.22 -33.71
CA ARG A 124 30.73 -1.90 -34.03
C ARG A 124 32.00 -1.60 -33.23
N ASN A 125 31.94 -1.72 -31.90
CA ASN A 125 33.08 -1.46 -31.01
C ASN A 125 34.27 -2.37 -31.34
N LEU A 126 33.99 -3.66 -31.57
CA LEU A 126 34.99 -4.68 -31.92
C LEU A 126 35.71 -4.36 -33.24
N PHE A 127 34.98 -3.82 -34.23
CA PHE A 127 35.56 -3.38 -35.49
C PHE A 127 36.37 -2.08 -35.34
N GLU A 128 35.87 -1.08 -34.60
CA GLU A 128 36.62 0.15 -34.29
C GLU A 128 37.94 -0.16 -33.55
N ASP A 129 37.94 -1.12 -32.63
CA ASP A 129 39.15 -1.62 -31.95
C ASP A 129 40.12 -2.33 -32.90
N LEU A 130 39.63 -3.22 -33.78
CA LEU A 130 40.46 -3.91 -34.78
C LEU A 130 41.19 -2.91 -35.68
N LEU A 131 40.48 -1.89 -36.18
CA LEU A 131 41.01 -0.85 -37.06
C LEU A 131 42.05 0.03 -36.38
N LYS A 132 41.84 0.32 -35.10
CA LYS A 132 42.77 1.07 -34.24
C LYS A 132 44.05 0.28 -33.97
N LYS A 133 43.93 -1.02 -33.67
CA LYS A 133 45.07 -1.93 -33.48
C LYS A 133 45.86 -2.10 -34.78
N ASP A 134 45.20 -2.33 -35.90
CA ASP A 134 45.81 -2.39 -37.23
C ASP A 134 46.62 -1.14 -37.58
N ARG A 135 46.10 0.06 -37.29
CA ARG A 135 46.84 1.31 -37.47
C ARG A 135 48.11 1.33 -36.63
N LEU A 136 48.01 0.99 -35.34
CA LEU A 136 49.16 0.95 -34.44
C LEU A 136 50.19 -0.09 -34.88
N THR A 137 49.76 -1.27 -35.35
CA THR A 137 50.65 -2.32 -35.86
C THR A 137 51.38 -1.90 -37.14
N PHE A 138 50.72 -1.13 -38.02
CA PHE A 138 51.36 -0.53 -39.20
C PHE A 138 52.38 0.55 -38.81
N GLU A 139 52.04 1.45 -37.89
CA GLU A 139 52.95 2.51 -37.39
C GLU A 139 54.16 1.91 -36.66
N GLU A 140 53.95 0.87 -35.84
CA GLU A 140 55.00 0.11 -35.17
C GLU A 140 55.95 -0.55 -36.18
N LYS A 141 55.42 -1.22 -37.23
CA LYS A 141 56.22 -1.81 -38.31
C LYS A 141 57.02 -0.77 -39.12
N CYS A 142 56.45 0.40 -39.38
CA CYS A 142 57.20 1.47 -40.07
C CYS A 142 58.31 2.05 -39.18
N LEU A 143 58.09 2.14 -37.85
CA LEU A 143 59.15 2.53 -36.90
C LEU A 143 60.27 1.48 -36.83
N GLN A 144 59.96 0.19 -36.87
CA GLN A 144 60.95 -0.88 -36.96
C GLN A 144 61.84 -0.74 -38.22
N ASP A 145 61.24 -0.44 -39.38
CA ASP A 145 62.00 -0.22 -40.62
C ASP A 145 63.02 0.93 -40.48
N VAL A 146 62.65 2.02 -39.81
CA VAL A 146 63.55 3.17 -39.57
C VAL A 146 64.71 2.80 -38.64
N LEU A 147 64.47 1.98 -37.61
CA LEU A 147 65.52 1.52 -36.70
C LEU A 147 66.50 0.56 -37.40
N LEU A 148 66.00 -0.45 -38.13
CA LEU A 148 66.85 -1.41 -38.87
C LEU A 148 67.78 -0.74 -39.89
N CYS A 149 67.40 0.42 -40.42
CA CYS A 149 68.24 1.22 -41.31
C CYS A 149 69.34 2.03 -40.60
N ARG A 150 69.23 2.28 -39.28
CA ARG A 150 70.30 2.94 -38.49
C ARG A 150 71.47 2.00 -38.23
N ASP A 151 71.20 0.80 -37.71
CA ASP A 151 72.24 -0.22 -37.46
C ASP A 151 73.10 -0.52 -38.69
N GLN A 152 72.51 -0.43 -39.88
CA GLN A 152 73.18 -0.73 -41.15
C GLN A 152 74.01 0.45 -41.72
N THR A 153 73.94 1.66 -41.16
CA THR A 153 74.53 2.88 -41.77
C THR A 153 75.67 3.54 -40.99
N TYR A 154 76.78 2.81 -40.86
CA TYR A 154 78.11 3.43 -40.79
C TYR A 154 78.56 4.09 -42.11
N SER A 155 77.76 3.96 -43.18
CA SER A 155 77.94 4.63 -44.48
C SER A 155 76.69 5.41 -44.89
N PHE A 156 76.89 6.55 -45.57
CA PHE A 156 75.86 7.54 -45.88
C PHE A 156 74.67 7.00 -46.71
N SER A 157 73.48 7.51 -46.38
CA SER A 157 72.29 7.60 -47.26
C SER A 157 71.59 6.29 -47.64
N VAL A 158 70.71 5.81 -46.75
CA VAL A 158 69.52 5.05 -47.21
C VAL A 158 68.65 5.99 -48.03
N ARG A 159 68.20 5.56 -49.21
CA ARG A 159 67.40 6.41 -50.12
C ARG A 159 65.92 6.32 -49.79
N ASP A 160 65.23 7.47 -49.80
CA ASP A 160 63.78 7.58 -49.59
C ASP A 160 62.96 6.68 -50.54
N GLU A 161 63.49 6.39 -51.72
CA GLU A 161 62.89 5.51 -52.72
C GLU A 161 62.67 4.07 -52.23
N ASP A 162 63.49 3.59 -51.28
CA ASP A 162 63.48 2.20 -50.82
C ASP A 162 62.47 2.01 -49.67
N PHE A 163 62.40 2.95 -48.70
CA PHE A 163 61.27 3.05 -47.75
C PHE A 163 59.93 3.19 -48.48
N ASN A 164 59.88 4.02 -49.53
CA ASN A 164 58.69 4.21 -50.36
C ASN A 164 58.23 2.92 -51.07
N LYS A 165 59.06 1.89 -51.24
CA LYS A 165 58.64 0.58 -51.75
C LYS A 165 58.14 -0.30 -50.59
N LEU A 166 58.92 -0.38 -49.51
CA LEU A 166 58.65 -1.22 -48.36
C LEU A 166 57.34 -0.86 -47.66
N TRP A 167 57.11 0.43 -47.38
CA TRP A 167 55.89 0.87 -46.73
C TRP A 167 54.65 0.78 -47.63
N ARG A 168 54.80 0.93 -48.96
CA ARG A 168 53.69 0.66 -49.90
C ARG A 168 53.24 -0.79 -49.84
N TYR A 169 54.17 -1.73 -49.74
CA TYR A 169 53.84 -3.15 -49.52
C TYR A 169 53.09 -3.35 -48.20
N ARG A 170 53.61 -2.82 -47.08
CA ARG A 170 52.94 -2.87 -45.76
C ARG A 170 51.55 -2.21 -45.76
N LEU A 171 51.35 -1.17 -46.56
CA LEU A 171 50.04 -0.53 -46.73
C LEU A 171 49.09 -1.40 -47.55
N THR A 172 49.55 -2.08 -48.60
CA THR A 172 48.72 -3.06 -49.32
C THR A 172 48.28 -4.18 -48.38
N GLU A 173 49.17 -4.74 -47.55
CA GLU A 173 48.81 -5.72 -46.50
C GLU A 173 47.72 -5.18 -45.56
N LEU A 174 47.88 -3.95 -45.06
CA LEU A 174 46.92 -3.27 -44.18
C LEU A 174 45.56 -3.06 -44.86
N LEU A 175 45.55 -2.62 -46.13
CA LEU A 175 44.32 -2.37 -46.89
C LEU A 175 43.59 -3.69 -47.20
N ASP A 176 44.30 -4.76 -47.54
CA ASP A 176 43.71 -6.08 -47.76
C ASP A 176 43.16 -6.69 -46.47
N LYS A 177 43.87 -6.56 -45.35
CA LYS A 177 43.39 -6.97 -44.01
C LYS A 177 42.09 -6.25 -43.64
N ARG A 178 42.05 -4.93 -43.85
CA ARG A 178 40.84 -4.09 -43.68
C ARG A 178 39.71 -4.48 -44.63
N ASN A 179 40.00 -4.81 -45.89
CA ASN A 179 39.02 -5.29 -46.86
C ASN A 179 38.40 -6.63 -46.44
N VAL A 180 39.17 -7.53 -45.82
CA VAL A 180 38.65 -8.77 -45.22
C VAL A 180 37.74 -8.46 -44.03
N TYR A 181 38.12 -7.54 -43.15
CA TYR A 181 37.28 -7.14 -42.01
C TYR A 181 35.96 -6.49 -42.46
N MET A 182 36.01 -5.58 -43.45
CA MET A 182 34.82 -4.97 -44.06
C MET A 182 33.86 -6.01 -44.63
N LYS A 183 34.37 -7.01 -45.38
CA LYS A 183 33.53 -8.10 -45.93
C LYS A 183 32.87 -8.93 -44.82
N LYS A 184 33.60 -9.31 -43.77
CA LYS A 184 33.02 -10.04 -42.62
C LYS A 184 31.96 -9.22 -41.90
N MET A 185 32.24 -7.94 -41.64
CA MET A 185 31.29 -7.02 -41.01
C MET A 185 30.04 -6.78 -41.87
N GLN A 186 30.17 -6.74 -43.21
CA GLN A 186 29.04 -6.65 -44.12
C GLN A 186 28.13 -7.89 -43.99
N THR A 187 28.69 -9.10 -44.00
CA THR A 187 27.89 -10.34 -43.80
C THR A 187 27.22 -10.40 -42.42
N ILE A 188 27.81 -9.78 -41.38
CA ILE A 188 27.16 -9.61 -40.07
C ILE A 188 26.00 -8.61 -40.16
N TRP A 189 26.23 -7.45 -40.77
CA TRP A 189 25.24 -6.39 -40.97
C TRP A 189 24.02 -6.85 -41.78
N GLU A 190 24.24 -7.63 -42.85
CA GLU A 190 23.20 -8.22 -43.68
C GLU A 190 22.29 -9.16 -42.87
N LYS A 191 22.85 -10.01 -42.00
CA LYS A 191 22.05 -10.89 -41.13
C LYS A 191 21.34 -10.14 -40.01
N LEU A 192 21.98 -9.12 -39.41
CA LEU A 192 21.34 -8.24 -38.44
C LEU A 192 20.11 -7.55 -39.05
N TRP A 193 20.22 -7.01 -40.27
CA TRP A 193 19.09 -6.42 -40.99
C TRP A 193 18.04 -7.43 -41.43
N ALA A 194 18.41 -8.65 -41.83
CA ALA A 194 17.45 -9.71 -42.11
C ALA A 194 16.60 -10.04 -40.87
N ASN A 195 17.23 -10.24 -39.72
CA ASN A 195 16.55 -10.48 -38.45
C ASN A 195 15.67 -9.29 -38.04
N MET A 196 16.20 -8.06 -38.11
CA MET A 196 15.45 -6.84 -37.81
C MET A 196 14.22 -6.67 -38.73
N SER A 197 14.35 -6.99 -40.01
CA SER A 197 13.26 -6.95 -40.99
C SER A 197 12.20 -8.02 -40.69
N TYR A 198 12.63 -9.24 -40.32
CA TYR A 198 11.72 -10.30 -39.88
C TYR A 198 10.89 -9.87 -38.66
N PHE A 199 11.52 -9.41 -37.58
CA PHE A 199 10.79 -8.97 -36.38
C PHE A 199 9.94 -7.70 -36.61
N THR A 200 10.35 -6.82 -37.51
CA THR A 200 9.53 -5.68 -37.96
C THR A 200 8.24 -6.15 -38.65
N ASN A 201 8.36 -7.17 -39.51
CA ASN A 201 7.20 -7.76 -40.20
C ASN A 201 6.28 -8.50 -39.20
N GLU A 202 6.83 -9.30 -38.29
CA GLU A 202 6.08 -9.98 -37.22
C GLU A 202 5.31 -8.99 -36.32
N LEU A 203 5.94 -7.87 -35.92
CA LEU A 203 5.25 -6.81 -35.18
C LEU A 203 4.11 -6.21 -35.99
N SER A 204 4.33 -5.94 -37.28
CA SER A 204 3.29 -5.38 -38.17
C SER A 204 2.11 -6.35 -38.41
N ALA A 205 2.37 -7.65 -38.37
CA ALA A 205 1.36 -8.69 -38.44
C ALA A 205 0.58 -8.77 -37.12
N GLU A 206 1.24 -8.89 -35.97
CA GLU A 206 0.60 -9.00 -34.66
C GLU A 206 -0.17 -7.71 -34.25
N VAL A 207 0.20 -6.53 -34.75
CA VAL A 207 -0.65 -5.33 -34.63
C VAL A 207 -1.93 -5.48 -35.46
N ARG A 208 -1.83 -5.90 -36.73
CA ARG A 208 -2.96 -6.07 -37.66
C ARG A 208 -3.93 -7.16 -37.22
N GLU A 209 -3.43 -8.32 -36.81
CA GLU A 209 -4.24 -9.42 -36.28
C GLU A 209 -4.98 -8.99 -35.01
N HIS A 210 -4.32 -8.25 -34.12
CA HIS A 210 -4.97 -7.68 -32.93
C HIS A 210 -6.03 -6.63 -33.28
N GLU A 211 -5.84 -5.82 -34.32
CA GLU A 211 -6.86 -4.89 -34.80
C GLU A 211 -8.10 -5.63 -35.34
N SER A 212 -7.91 -6.68 -36.14
CA SER A 212 -9.04 -7.54 -36.57
C SER A 212 -9.74 -8.23 -35.39
N PHE A 213 -8.99 -8.79 -34.44
CA PHE A 213 -9.53 -9.38 -33.21
C PHE A 213 -10.35 -8.35 -32.39
N LYS A 214 -9.90 -7.10 -32.33
CA LYS A 214 -10.59 -5.98 -31.67
C LYS A 214 -11.89 -5.58 -32.40
N GLU A 215 -11.93 -5.64 -33.73
CA GLU A 215 -13.15 -5.43 -34.52
C GLU A 215 -14.16 -6.56 -34.33
N GLN A 216 -13.70 -7.82 -34.38
CA GLN A 216 -14.53 -9.01 -34.10
C GLN A 216 -15.14 -8.94 -32.70
N LEU A 217 -14.36 -8.53 -31.68
CA LEU A 217 -14.85 -8.24 -30.33
C LEU A 217 -15.95 -7.16 -30.29
N GLN A 218 -15.83 -6.09 -31.09
CA GLN A 218 -16.83 -5.02 -31.16
C GLN A 218 -18.13 -5.46 -31.87
N ALA A 219 -18.06 -6.42 -32.78
CA ALA A 219 -19.22 -7.03 -33.43
C ALA A 219 -20.10 -7.86 -32.48
N LYS A 220 -19.57 -8.29 -31.32
CA LYS A 220 -20.27 -8.97 -30.20
C LYS A 220 -20.91 -10.34 -30.51
N VAL A 221 -20.75 -10.88 -31.72
CA VAL A 221 -21.19 -12.24 -32.09
C VAL A 221 -20.09 -13.23 -31.74
N GLY A 222 -20.43 -14.40 -31.17
CA GLY A 222 -19.48 -15.51 -31.01
C GLY A 222 -18.28 -15.26 -30.06
N LEU A 223 -18.42 -14.39 -29.06
CA LEU A 223 -17.30 -13.93 -28.21
C LEU A 223 -16.41 -15.05 -27.65
N ASP A 224 -16.98 -16.15 -27.15
CA ASP A 224 -16.18 -17.26 -26.60
C ASP A 224 -15.46 -18.09 -27.69
N GLN A 225 -15.95 -18.09 -28.92
CA GLN A 225 -15.26 -18.68 -30.08
C GLN A 225 -14.10 -17.79 -30.54
N ILE A 226 -14.30 -16.46 -30.61
CA ILE A 226 -13.25 -15.49 -30.93
C ILE A 226 -12.12 -15.57 -29.90
N LEU A 227 -12.46 -15.62 -28.61
CA LEU A 227 -11.49 -15.76 -27.52
C LEU A 227 -10.80 -17.13 -27.54
N GLY A 228 -11.51 -18.22 -27.85
CA GLY A 228 -10.92 -19.55 -28.00
C GLY A 228 -9.92 -19.64 -29.15
N GLY A 229 -10.27 -19.08 -30.33
CA GLY A 229 -9.39 -19.02 -31.49
C GLY A 229 -8.14 -18.18 -31.25
N GLU A 230 -8.27 -17.02 -30.62
CA GLU A 230 -7.15 -16.14 -30.30
C GLU A 230 -6.24 -16.74 -29.20
N LEU A 231 -6.80 -17.43 -28.20
CA LEU A 231 -6.01 -18.21 -27.23
C LEU A 231 -5.21 -19.31 -27.92
N GLN A 232 -5.82 -20.04 -28.88
CA GLN A 232 -5.14 -21.08 -29.63
C GLN A 232 -4.02 -20.51 -30.51
N ARG A 233 -4.30 -19.44 -31.30
CA ARG A 233 -3.30 -18.75 -32.13
C ARG A 233 -2.09 -18.35 -31.32
N ARG A 234 -2.30 -17.67 -30.19
CA ARG A 234 -1.21 -17.21 -29.30
C ARG A 234 -0.47 -18.34 -28.61
N SER A 235 -1.15 -19.44 -28.27
CA SER A 235 -0.50 -20.64 -27.72
C SER A 235 0.38 -21.36 -28.75
N THR A 236 0.11 -21.18 -30.06
CA THR A 236 0.96 -21.67 -31.16
C THR A 236 2.03 -20.68 -31.64
N MET A 237 2.03 -19.43 -31.18
CA MET A 237 3.06 -18.44 -31.55
C MET A 237 4.35 -18.64 -30.74
N GLN A 238 5.25 -19.48 -31.26
CA GLN A 238 6.65 -19.50 -30.83
C GLN A 238 7.46 -18.50 -31.67
N LEU A 239 7.94 -17.43 -31.04
CA LEU A 239 8.95 -16.55 -31.64
C LEU A 239 10.30 -17.27 -31.64
N ARG A 240 11.00 -17.21 -32.78
CA ARG A 240 12.23 -17.95 -33.07
C ARG A 240 13.45 -17.21 -32.52
N GLU A 241 14.00 -17.68 -31.40
CA GLU A 241 15.27 -17.20 -30.86
C GLU A 241 16.48 -17.76 -31.64
N GLU A 242 16.71 -17.28 -32.87
CA GLU A 242 17.95 -17.55 -33.61
C GLU A 242 19.10 -16.66 -33.12
N ASN A 243 19.52 -16.89 -31.87
CA ASN A 243 20.67 -16.26 -31.22
C ASN A 243 21.97 -16.83 -31.79
N SER A 244 22.48 -16.22 -32.87
CA SER A 244 23.68 -16.69 -33.58
C SER A 244 24.98 -16.17 -32.96
N ASN A 245 25.96 -17.06 -32.71
CA ASN A 245 27.31 -16.72 -32.21
C ASN A 245 28.23 -16.06 -33.27
N MET A 246 27.72 -15.15 -34.10
CA MET A 246 28.44 -14.46 -35.18
C MET A 246 29.64 -13.61 -34.71
N CYS A 247 29.88 -13.50 -33.41
CA CYS A 247 30.95 -12.72 -32.78
C CYS A 247 32.26 -13.50 -32.57
N GLU A 248 32.23 -14.84 -32.64
CA GLU A 248 33.42 -15.67 -32.36
C GLU A 248 34.57 -15.40 -33.34
N GLU A 249 34.30 -15.34 -34.65
CA GLU A 249 35.35 -15.07 -35.66
C GLU A 249 36.02 -13.69 -35.49
N LEU A 250 35.26 -12.66 -35.15
CA LEU A 250 35.81 -11.32 -34.93
C LEU A 250 36.59 -11.23 -33.61
N LYS A 251 36.17 -11.95 -32.57
CA LYS A 251 36.95 -12.09 -31.32
C LYS A 251 38.28 -12.79 -31.57
N CYS A 252 38.30 -13.86 -32.37
CA CYS A 252 39.54 -14.52 -32.79
C CYS A 252 40.47 -13.56 -33.55
N LEU A 253 39.94 -12.77 -34.48
CA LEU A 253 40.70 -11.73 -35.18
C LEU A 253 41.22 -10.62 -34.25
N GLN A 254 40.45 -10.23 -33.22
CA GLN A 254 40.88 -9.25 -32.22
C GLN A 254 42.04 -9.79 -31.39
N VAL A 255 41.94 -11.03 -30.89
CA VAL A 255 43.00 -11.72 -30.14
C VAL A 255 44.26 -11.87 -31.00
N GLN A 256 44.13 -12.24 -32.28
CA GLN A 256 45.25 -12.30 -33.22
C GLN A 256 45.94 -10.93 -33.35
N ASN A 257 45.18 -9.85 -33.53
CA ASN A 257 45.72 -8.50 -33.66
C ASN A 257 46.38 -8.00 -32.35
N ASP A 258 45.84 -8.40 -31.19
CA ASP A 258 46.47 -8.14 -29.88
C ASP A 258 47.76 -8.93 -29.65
N SER A 259 47.91 -10.13 -30.23
CA SER A 259 49.21 -10.83 -30.26
C SER A 259 50.18 -10.18 -31.24
N GLU A 260 49.76 -9.83 -32.46
CA GLU A 260 50.59 -9.15 -33.47
C GLU A 260 51.15 -7.83 -32.92
N LEU A 261 50.29 -6.92 -32.42
CA LEU A 261 50.71 -5.62 -31.88
C LEU A 261 51.64 -5.76 -30.66
N ARG A 262 51.45 -6.80 -29.85
CA ARG A 262 52.33 -7.10 -28.70
C ARG A 262 53.70 -7.60 -29.16
N GLU A 263 53.72 -8.48 -30.15
CA GLU A 263 54.95 -9.03 -30.71
C GLU A 263 55.78 -7.94 -31.40
N GLU A 264 55.15 -7.10 -32.25
CA GLU A 264 55.88 -6.02 -32.94
C GLU A 264 56.47 -4.99 -31.96
N ARG A 265 55.76 -4.69 -30.87
CA ARG A 265 56.29 -3.86 -29.76
C ARG A 265 57.44 -4.54 -29.03
N SER A 266 57.35 -5.85 -28.80
CA SER A 266 58.43 -6.63 -28.18
C SER A 266 59.68 -6.61 -29.06
N ARG A 267 59.54 -6.81 -30.38
CA ARG A 267 60.64 -6.72 -31.35
C ARG A 267 61.27 -5.33 -31.36
N ARG A 268 60.49 -4.25 -31.33
CA ARG A 268 61.03 -2.87 -31.22
C ARG A 268 61.83 -2.69 -29.93
N CYS A 269 61.33 -3.17 -28.78
CA CYS A 269 62.06 -3.09 -27.52
C CYS A 269 63.37 -3.90 -27.56
N SER A 270 63.39 -5.09 -28.20
CA SER A 270 64.61 -5.87 -28.38
C SER A 270 65.64 -5.16 -29.25
N MET A 271 65.26 -4.59 -30.40
CA MET A 271 66.20 -3.85 -31.26
C MET A 271 66.77 -2.61 -30.56
N LEU A 272 65.93 -1.85 -29.86
CA LEU A 272 66.39 -0.74 -29.03
C LEU A 272 67.34 -1.20 -27.91
N GLN A 273 67.16 -2.41 -27.36
CA GLN A 273 68.07 -3.00 -26.37
C GLN A 273 69.39 -3.50 -26.98
N GLU A 274 69.42 -3.79 -28.28
CA GLU A 274 70.63 -4.16 -29.04
C GLU A 274 71.43 -2.93 -29.48
N GLU A 275 70.79 -1.89 -30.06
CA GLU A 275 71.43 -0.56 -30.32
C GLU A 275 72.13 -0.05 -29.05
N VAL A 276 71.42 -0.11 -27.91
CA VAL A 276 71.87 0.33 -26.58
C VAL A 276 73.08 -0.47 -26.08
N GLN A 277 73.17 -1.78 -26.35
CA GLN A 277 74.35 -2.57 -25.97
C GLN A 277 75.61 -2.26 -26.81
N GLY A 278 75.47 -1.63 -27.99
CA GLY A 278 76.59 -1.17 -28.80
C GLY A 278 77.37 0.01 -28.18
N ALA A 279 76.73 0.79 -27.31
CA ALA A 279 77.37 1.89 -26.58
C ALA A 279 77.94 1.39 -25.24
N ALA A 280 79.28 1.33 -25.12
CA ALA A 280 79.93 0.71 -23.97
C ALA A 280 79.91 1.56 -22.67
N PHE A 281 79.92 0.84 -21.54
CA PHE A 281 80.05 1.32 -20.15
C PHE A 281 78.81 1.95 -19.49
N ASP A 282 78.53 3.25 -19.65
CA ASP A 282 77.46 3.96 -18.89
C ASP A 282 76.09 3.27 -19.02
N THR A 283 75.84 2.72 -20.21
CA THR A 283 74.66 1.97 -20.61
C THR A 283 74.35 0.78 -19.70
N GLN A 284 75.36 0.08 -19.18
CA GLN A 284 75.14 -1.08 -18.31
C GLN A 284 74.64 -0.67 -16.92
N GLN A 285 75.02 0.53 -16.45
CA GLN A 285 74.48 1.12 -15.23
C GLN A 285 73.06 1.65 -15.43
N LEU A 286 72.74 2.19 -16.62
CA LEU A 286 71.39 2.60 -17.00
C LEU A 286 70.44 1.40 -17.13
N LEU A 287 70.87 0.28 -17.73
CA LEU A 287 70.11 -0.96 -17.79
C LEU A 287 69.77 -1.49 -16.38
N LEU A 288 70.72 -1.44 -15.44
CA LEU A 288 70.46 -1.85 -14.05
C LEU A 288 69.44 -0.94 -13.35
N LYS A 289 69.49 0.39 -13.59
CA LYS A 289 68.47 1.33 -13.11
C LYS A 289 67.10 1.08 -13.74
N LEU A 290 67.04 0.83 -15.04
CA LEU A 290 65.80 0.51 -15.77
C LEU A 290 65.13 -0.73 -15.18
N GLN A 291 65.88 -1.81 -14.98
CA GLN A 291 65.38 -3.04 -14.37
C GLN A 291 64.82 -2.80 -12.96
N GLN A 292 65.53 -2.01 -12.12
CA GLN A 292 65.04 -1.63 -10.79
C GLN A 292 63.77 -0.77 -10.83
N ALA A 293 63.65 0.14 -11.81
CA ALA A 293 62.46 0.93 -12.04
C ALA A 293 61.27 0.06 -12.50
N GLU A 294 61.50 -0.90 -13.40
CA GLU A 294 60.49 -1.87 -13.84
C GLU A 294 60.03 -2.79 -12.72
N ASP A 295 60.95 -3.31 -11.90
CA ASP A 295 60.62 -4.13 -10.72
C ASP A 295 59.76 -3.32 -9.72
N LYS A 296 60.12 -2.05 -9.48
CA LYS A 296 59.35 -1.11 -8.64
C LYS A 296 57.97 -0.80 -9.24
N VAL A 297 57.86 -0.63 -10.55
CA VAL A 297 56.58 -0.44 -11.26
C VAL A 297 55.73 -1.71 -11.22
N ARG A 298 56.33 -2.90 -11.33
CA ARG A 298 55.63 -4.19 -11.15
C ARG A 298 55.10 -4.34 -9.72
N LEU A 299 55.88 -3.95 -8.70
CA LEU A 299 55.43 -3.90 -7.30
C LEU A 299 54.25 -2.95 -7.09
N MET A 300 54.38 -1.68 -7.51
CA MET A 300 53.31 -0.68 -7.37
C MET A 300 52.03 -1.06 -8.12
N ASN A 301 52.12 -1.77 -9.25
CA ASN A 301 50.95 -2.31 -9.95
C ASN A 301 50.27 -3.45 -9.19
N ALA A 302 51.03 -4.31 -8.51
CA ALA A 302 50.46 -5.35 -7.63
C ALA A 302 49.77 -4.74 -6.39
N GLU A 303 50.40 -3.74 -5.75
CA GLU A 303 49.80 -2.96 -4.66
C GLU A 303 48.51 -2.27 -5.12
N LYS A 304 48.52 -1.65 -6.32
CA LYS A 304 47.33 -1.03 -6.92
C LYS A 304 46.21 -2.06 -7.14
N GLN A 305 46.50 -3.23 -7.72
CA GLN A 305 45.49 -4.26 -7.95
C GLN A 305 44.88 -4.78 -6.63
N GLN A 306 45.69 -4.88 -5.57
CA GLN A 306 45.20 -5.23 -4.25
C GLN A 306 44.30 -4.12 -3.66
N LEU A 307 44.69 -2.84 -3.81
CA LEU A 307 43.84 -1.70 -3.41
C LEU A 307 42.52 -1.62 -4.20
N GLU A 308 42.52 -1.90 -5.50
CA GLU A 308 41.30 -1.97 -6.32
C GLU A 308 40.37 -3.11 -5.86
N LYS A 309 40.94 -4.28 -5.53
CA LYS A 309 40.21 -5.42 -4.95
C LYS A 309 39.63 -5.11 -3.58
N ASP A 310 40.37 -4.40 -2.73
CA ASP A 310 39.89 -4.00 -1.40
C ASP A 310 38.82 -2.90 -1.48
N GLN A 311 38.93 -1.96 -2.43
CA GLN A 311 37.85 -1.01 -2.73
C GLN A 311 36.56 -1.71 -3.19
N LEU A 312 36.66 -2.72 -4.06
CA LEU A 312 35.51 -3.53 -4.47
C LEU A 312 34.90 -4.28 -3.28
N GLN A 313 35.71 -4.82 -2.37
CA GLN A 313 35.22 -5.48 -1.16
C GLN A 313 34.50 -4.48 -0.22
N VAL A 314 35.05 -3.28 -0.03
CA VAL A 314 34.41 -2.21 0.76
C VAL A 314 33.11 -1.75 0.11
N HIS A 315 33.06 -1.62 -1.21
CA HIS A 315 31.84 -1.24 -1.93
C HIS A 315 30.75 -2.32 -1.80
N GLY A 316 31.11 -3.61 -1.87
CA GLY A 316 30.21 -4.71 -1.58
C GLY A 316 29.62 -4.64 -0.16
N ARG A 317 30.47 -4.44 0.86
CA ARG A 317 30.02 -4.27 2.26
C ARG A 317 29.09 -3.05 2.43
N LEU A 318 29.39 -1.93 1.76
CA LEU A 318 28.54 -0.73 1.76
C LEU A 318 27.18 -1.00 1.08
N SER A 319 27.15 -1.78 0.01
CA SER A 319 25.90 -2.17 -0.65
C SER A 319 25.02 -3.03 0.27
N SER A 320 25.58 -4.07 0.89
CA SER A 320 24.83 -4.91 1.84
C SER A 320 24.39 -4.13 3.09
N HIS A 321 25.19 -3.17 3.58
CA HIS A 321 24.79 -2.31 4.69
C HIS A 321 23.65 -1.35 4.30
N LYS A 322 23.67 -0.81 3.08
CA LYS A 322 22.59 0.01 2.52
C LYS A 322 21.29 -0.78 2.38
N GLU A 323 21.36 -2.01 1.88
CA GLU A 323 20.23 -2.93 1.75
C GLU A 323 19.61 -3.25 3.13
N ALA A 324 20.44 -3.66 4.11
CA ALA A 324 19.98 -3.89 5.48
C ALA A 324 19.36 -2.65 6.13
N THR A 325 19.90 -1.46 5.85
CA THR A 325 19.34 -0.18 6.32
C THR A 325 17.98 0.13 5.66
N GLN A 326 17.81 -0.19 4.37
CA GLN A 326 16.54 -0.02 3.67
C GLN A 326 15.47 -0.99 4.20
N LEU A 327 15.82 -2.24 4.51
CA LEU A 327 14.92 -3.20 5.15
C LEU A 327 14.45 -2.69 6.53
N LEU A 328 15.38 -2.30 7.40
CA LEU A 328 15.05 -1.72 8.71
C LEU A 328 14.22 -0.44 8.60
N GLN A 329 14.48 0.42 7.61
CA GLN A 329 13.68 1.62 7.36
C GLN A 329 12.25 1.29 6.92
N THR A 330 12.06 0.17 6.20
CA THR A 330 10.74 -0.31 5.74
C THR A 330 9.97 -0.91 6.90
N GLU A 331 10.58 -1.82 7.66
CA GLU A 331 9.99 -2.44 8.87
C GLU A 331 9.59 -1.39 9.91
N LEU A 332 10.36 -0.29 10.04
CA LEU A 332 10.03 0.84 10.92
C LEU A 332 8.85 1.67 10.38
N GLN A 333 8.68 1.80 9.05
CA GLN A 333 7.48 2.41 8.45
C GLN A 333 6.24 1.53 8.65
N ASP A 334 6.34 0.22 8.43
CA ASP A 334 5.24 -0.73 8.66
C ASP A 334 4.83 -0.76 10.14
N SER A 335 5.81 -0.77 11.06
CA SER A 335 5.57 -0.68 12.50
C SER A 335 4.86 0.63 12.88
N ARG A 336 5.20 1.75 12.25
CA ARG A 336 4.50 3.04 12.47
C ARG A 336 3.05 3.00 11.96
N ALA A 337 2.80 2.40 10.79
CA ALA A 337 1.45 2.22 10.28
C ALA A 337 0.62 1.33 11.22
N GLN A 338 1.17 0.22 11.71
CA GLN A 338 0.51 -0.67 12.66
C GLN A 338 0.18 0.03 13.99
N VAL A 339 1.10 0.84 14.53
CA VAL A 339 0.84 1.65 15.74
C VAL A 339 -0.24 2.70 15.48
N GLN A 340 -0.24 3.36 14.31
CA GLN A 340 -1.27 4.33 13.95
C GLN A 340 -2.66 3.67 13.83
N ASP A 341 -2.77 2.46 13.28
CA ASP A 341 -4.02 1.71 13.23
C ASP A 341 -4.49 1.21 14.60
N GLN A 342 -3.56 0.88 15.50
CA GLN A 342 -3.87 0.60 16.91
C GLN A 342 -4.38 1.86 17.62
N ASP A 343 -3.77 3.03 17.43
CA ASP A 343 -4.26 4.30 17.99
C ASP A 343 -5.63 4.70 17.41
N ASN A 344 -5.86 4.54 16.10
CA ASN A 344 -7.17 4.70 15.46
C ASN A 344 -8.22 3.80 16.11
N THR A 345 -7.86 2.55 16.40
CA THR A 345 -8.73 1.56 17.07
C THR A 345 -9.01 1.96 18.52
N ILE A 346 -7.97 2.36 19.27
CA ILE A 346 -8.10 2.84 20.66
C ILE A 346 -8.94 4.11 20.73
N GLN A 347 -8.81 5.03 19.78
CA GLN A 347 -9.61 6.25 19.70
C GLN A 347 -11.08 5.94 19.38
N THR A 348 -11.33 4.95 18.52
CA THR A 348 -12.68 4.42 18.23
C THR A 348 -13.31 3.79 19.48
N LEU A 349 -12.57 2.94 20.20
CA LEU A 349 -13.02 2.33 21.46
C LEU A 349 -13.26 3.37 22.56
N ARG A 350 -12.40 4.41 22.67
CA ARG A 350 -12.60 5.55 23.58
C ARG A 350 -13.86 6.34 23.26
N ASN A 351 -14.23 6.49 21.98
CA ASN A 351 -15.47 7.14 21.59
C ASN A 351 -16.69 6.27 21.93
N GLN A 352 -16.66 4.98 21.58
CA GLN A 352 -17.72 4.02 21.95
C GLN A 352 -17.91 3.94 23.48
N LEU A 353 -16.83 3.98 24.27
CA LEU A 353 -16.91 3.98 25.73
C LEU A 353 -17.50 5.29 26.29
N LYS A 354 -17.20 6.45 25.67
CA LYS A 354 -17.85 7.73 26.02
C LYS A 354 -19.34 7.74 25.65
N GLU A 355 -19.72 7.14 24.52
CA GLU A 355 -21.13 7.01 24.12
C GLU A 355 -21.88 6.04 25.04
N ALA A 356 -21.30 4.89 25.35
CA ALA A 356 -21.83 3.95 26.34
C ALA A 356 -21.96 4.60 27.73
N GLN A 357 -20.98 5.41 28.16
CA GLN A 357 -21.04 6.16 29.41
C GLN A 357 -22.17 7.19 29.41
N LYS A 358 -22.33 7.98 28.34
CA LYS A 358 -23.47 8.92 28.19
C LYS A 358 -24.82 8.21 28.20
N ASN A 359 -24.91 7.04 27.56
CA ASN A 359 -26.13 6.23 27.53
C ASN A 359 -26.40 5.53 28.87
N ALA A 360 -25.38 5.35 29.72
CA ALA A 360 -25.51 4.84 31.09
C ALA A 360 -25.80 5.93 32.13
N SER A 361 -25.41 7.19 31.88
CA SER A 361 -25.71 8.35 32.75
C SER A 361 -27.17 8.44 33.22
N PRO A 362 -28.21 8.33 32.36
CA PRO A 362 -29.60 8.40 32.82
C PRO A 362 -29.96 7.29 33.83
N SER A 363 -29.29 6.12 33.79
CA SER A 363 -29.53 5.05 34.76
C SER A 363 -29.12 5.43 36.19
N ALA A 364 -28.13 6.32 36.35
CA ALA A 364 -27.73 6.83 37.66
C ALA A 364 -28.75 7.85 38.21
N GLU A 365 -29.22 8.77 37.37
CA GLU A 365 -30.24 9.77 37.73
C GLU A 365 -31.60 9.12 38.01
N GLU A 366 -31.97 8.08 37.24
CA GLU A 366 -33.15 7.25 37.52
C GLU A 366 -33.04 6.51 38.86
N LEU A 367 -31.86 5.95 39.20
CA LEU A 367 -31.61 5.32 40.50
C LEU A 367 -31.66 6.30 41.67
N GLU A 368 -31.13 7.51 41.51
CA GLU A 368 -31.21 8.56 42.54
C GLU A 368 -32.65 9.09 42.70
N HIS A 369 -33.40 9.24 41.60
CA HIS A 369 -34.81 9.58 41.63
C HIS A 369 -35.67 8.49 42.30
N LEU A 370 -35.38 7.21 42.04
CA LEU A 370 -36.03 6.07 42.70
C LEU A 370 -35.70 6.00 44.19
N ARG A 371 -34.44 6.23 44.60
CA ARG A 371 -34.05 6.36 46.01
C ARG A 371 -34.78 7.52 46.69
N SER A 372 -34.88 8.67 46.03
CA SER A 372 -35.60 9.85 46.53
C SER A 372 -37.11 9.62 46.66
N LYS A 373 -37.70 8.80 45.79
CA LYS A 373 -39.10 8.33 45.89
C LYS A 373 -39.29 7.36 47.05
N LEU A 374 -38.40 6.39 47.23
CA LEU A 374 -38.43 5.43 48.34
C LEU A 374 -38.38 6.16 49.68
N LEU A 375 -37.38 7.03 49.87
CA LEU A 375 -37.16 7.76 51.12
C LEU A 375 -38.33 8.72 51.45
N ARG A 376 -39.02 9.23 50.43
CA ARG A 376 -40.29 9.98 50.62
C ARG A 376 -41.43 9.06 51.06
N ALA A 377 -41.60 7.91 50.43
CA ALA A 377 -42.63 6.94 50.81
C ALA A 377 -42.41 6.40 52.24
N ASP A 378 -41.15 6.20 52.65
CA ASP A 378 -40.77 5.79 54.01
C ASP A 378 -41.10 6.89 55.04
N LEU A 379 -40.91 8.17 54.71
CA LEU A 379 -41.31 9.31 55.53
C LEU A 379 -42.84 9.45 55.62
N GLU A 380 -43.56 9.28 54.51
CA GLU A 380 -45.02 9.28 54.46
C GLU A 380 -45.59 8.13 55.33
N LEU A 381 -45.08 6.91 55.17
CA LEU A 381 -45.40 5.75 56.02
C LEU A 381 -45.09 6.00 57.50
N SER A 382 -43.95 6.60 57.80
CA SER A 382 -43.57 6.96 59.18
C SER A 382 -44.55 7.97 59.79
N SER A 383 -44.96 8.99 59.01
CA SER A 383 -45.93 9.98 59.47
C SER A 383 -47.34 9.40 59.65
N ALA A 384 -47.78 8.50 58.77
CA ALA A 384 -49.06 7.81 58.87
C ALA A 384 -49.08 6.84 60.06
N SER A 385 -47.97 6.14 60.30
CA SER A 385 -47.76 5.29 61.48
C SER A 385 -47.80 6.10 62.78
N GLU A 386 -47.15 7.27 62.81
CA GLU A 386 -47.18 8.16 63.98
C GLU A 386 -48.58 8.75 64.23
N GLN A 387 -49.33 9.11 63.18
CA GLN A 387 -50.73 9.51 63.28
C GLN A 387 -51.61 8.38 63.82
N HIS A 388 -51.46 7.16 63.29
CA HIS A 388 -52.20 5.99 63.75
C HIS A 388 -51.85 5.63 65.21
N GLN A 389 -50.59 5.78 65.62
CA GLN A 389 -50.16 5.58 67.01
C GLN A 389 -50.77 6.64 67.95
N LYS A 390 -50.85 7.91 67.51
CA LYS A 390 -51.56 8.98 68.24
C LYS A 390 -53.07 8.70 68.34
N GLU A 391 -53.66 8.09 67.31
CA GLU A 391 -55.07 7.67 67.30
C GLU A 391 -55.33 6.47 68.22
N ILE A 392 -54.47 5.44 68.21
CA ILE A 392 -54.49 4.34 69.19
C ILE A 392 -54.40 4.88 70.62
N GLN A 393 -53.53 5.88 70.89
CA GLN A 393 -53.46 6.51 72.21
C GLN A 393 -54.76 7.23 72.60
N LYS A 394 -55.39 7.98 71.68
CA LYS A 394 -56.70 8.60 71.91
C LYS A 394 -57.77 7.54 72.23
N PHE A 395 -57.85 6.46 71.45
CA PHE A 395 -58.80 5.37 71.70
C PHE A 395 -58.51 4.63 73.01
N LYS A 396 -57.24 4.49 73.41
CA LYS A 396 -56.87 3.89 74.71
C LYS A 396 -57.27 4.77 75.90
N VAL A 397 -57.12 6.08 75.81
CA VAL A 397 -57.63 7.03 76.82
C VAL A 397 -59.16 7.03 76.86
N LEU A 398 -59.82 7.01 75.71
CA LEU A 398 -61.28 6.90 75.63
C LEU A 398 -61.77 5.56 76.23
N LEU A 399 -61.10 4.44 75.96
CA LEU A 399 -61.40 3.15 76.55
C LEU A 399 -61.26 3.19 78.08
N ASN A 400 -60.15 3.74 78.62
CA ASN A 400 -59.96 3.88 80.06
C ASN A 400 -61.07 4.71 80.73
N THR A 401 -61.43 5.86 80.15
CA THR A 401 -62.53 6.69 80.69
C THR A 401 -63.89 6.01 80.58
N LYS A 402 -64.12 5.19 79.54
CA LYS A 402 -65.32 4.35 79.44
C LYS A 402 -65.31 3.21 80.45
N GLU A 403 -64.19 2.52 80.68
CA GLU A 403 -64.04 1.55 81.76
C GLU A 403 -64.31 2.17 83.12
N GLU A 404 -63.79 3.37 83.40
CA GLU A 404 -64.07 4.10 84.64
C GLU A 404 -65.54 4.50 84.76
N SER A 405 -66.20 4.89 83.66
CA SER A 405 -67.64 5.13 83.65
C SER A 405 -68.43 3.85 83.96
N VAL A 406 -68.02 2.71 83.41
CA VAL A 406 -68.60 1.38 83.70
C VAL A 406 -68.30 0.94 85.14
N ARG A 407 -67.12 1.27 85.68
CA ARG A 407 -66.71 0.98 87.06
C ARG A 407 -67.56 1.79 88.04
N LYS A 408 -67.74 3.10 87.78
CA LYS A 408 -68.65 4.00 88.52
C LYS A 408 -70.12 3.57 88.40
N LEU A 409 -70.58 3.14 87.22
CA LEU A 409 -71.95 2.62 87.04
C LEU A 409 -72.16 1.29 87.76
N LYS A 410 -71.17 0.38 87.77
CA LYS A 410 -71.22 -0.86 88.57
C LYS A 410 -71.19 -0.58 90.07
N GLU A 411 -70.47 0.44 90.52
CA GLU A 411 -70.46 0.88 91.91
C GLU A 411 -71.77 1.56 92.32
N LEU A 412 -72.35 2.40 91.45
CA LEU A 412 -73.70 2.97 91.64
C LEU A 412 -74.78 1.88 91.64
N LEU A 413 -74.68 0.88 90.76
CA LEU A 413 -75.59 -0.27 90.75
C LEU A 413 -75.46 -1.09 92.04
N ARG A 414 -74.23 -1.34 92.52
CA ARG A 414 -74.00 -2.02 93.80
C ARG A 414 -74.54 -1.21 94.98
N LYS A 415 -74.32 0.11 95.01
CA LYS A 415 -74.89 1.03 96.01
C LYS A 415 -76.41 1.05 95.96
N SER A 416 -77.01 1.07 94.76
CA SER A 416 -78.46 1.00 94.56
C SER A 416 -79.05 -0.33 95.04
N GLN A 417 -78.40 -1.47 94.76
CA GLN A 417 -78.82 -2.77 95.32
C GLN A 417 -78.61 -2.86 96.83
N GLN A 418 -77.59 -2.20 97.39
CA GLN A 418 -77.36 -2.06 98.83
C GLN A 418 -78.26 -1.00 99.50
N HIS A 419 -79.06 -0.27 98.71
CA HIS A 419 -80.15 0.60 99.17
C HIS A 419 -81.52 -0.04 98.88
N GLY A 420 -81.57 -1.37 98.67
CA GLY A 420 -82.80 -2.13 98.47
C GLY A 420 -83.67 -2.30 99.73
N GLU A 421 -83.28 -1.71 100.85
CA GLU A 421 -83.98 -1.79 102.14
C GLU A 421 -84.17 -0.40 102.79
N GLU A 422 -84.78 0.56 102.07
CA GLU A 422 -85.66 1.60 102.65
C GLU A 422 -86.33 2.45 101.52
N SER A 423 -87.60 2.86 101.70
CA SER A 423 -88.44 3.62 100.74
C SER A 423 -88.56 3.02 99.31
N ILE A 424 -89.68 2.46 98.83
CA ILE A 424 -91.11 2.72 99.10
C ILE A 424 -91.49 4.20 98.94
N LEU A 425 -92.51 4.47 98.10
CA LEU A 425 -93.05 5.79 97.71
C LEU A 425 -92.17 6.68 96.81
N GLN A 426 -92.24 6.47 95.49
CA GLN A 426 -92.65 7.52 94.52
C GLN A 426 -92.98 6.91 93.14
N GLY A 427 -94.15 6.30 93.01
CA GLY A 427 -94.60 5.61 91.80
C GLY A 427 -95.28 6.50 90.74
N GLU A 428 -95.35 7.82 90.94
CA GLU A 428 -96.27 8.70 90.17
C GLU A 428 -95.55 9.70 89.22
N ASP A 429 -94.30 10.07 89.47
CA ASP A 429 -93.58 11.10 88.69
C ASP A 429 -93.11 10.63 87.28
N LEU A 430 -93.08 9.31 87.05
CA LEU A 430 -92.64 8.75 85.76
C LEU A 430 -93.75 8.66 84.70
N HIS A 431 -95.04 8.64 85.09
CA HIS A 431 -96.14 8.56 84.13
C HIS A 431 -96.50 9.92 83.51
N ALA A 432 -96.20 11.03 84.19
CA ALA A 432 -96.52 12.38 83.74
C ALA A 432 -95.65 12.88 82.56
N ARG A 433 -94.49 12.26 82.30
CA ARG A 433 -93.52 12.71 81.28
C ARG A 433 -93.69 12.06 79.90
N LEU A 434 -94.69 11.19 79.72
CA LEU A 434 -94.87 10.36 78.52
C LEU A 434 -96.17 10.64 77.73
N THR A 435 -96.97 11.64 78.13
CA THR A 435 -98.35 11.82 77.64
C THR A 435 -98.69 13.22 77.08
N ASN A 436 -97.74 13.83 76.35
CA ASN A 436 -97.94 14.99 75.44
C ASN A 436 -98.20 16.37 76.10
N PRO A 437 -98.29 17.49 75.33
CA PRO A 437 -97.29 17.98 74.37
C PRO A 437 -96.98 19.49 74.53
N LYS A 438 -95.79 19.92 74.07
CA LYS A 438 -95.39 21.25 73.53
C LYS A 438 -93.85 21.29 73.39
N GLY A 439 -93.24 22.00 72.44
CA GLY A 439 -93.85 22.86 71.40
C GLY A 439 -92.98 24.02 70.90
N LEU A 440 -91.72 24.18 71.33
CA LEU A 440 -90.84 25.30 70.93
C LEU A 440 -89.38 24.84 70.83
N ASN A 441 -88.74 25.01 69.65
CA ASN A 441 -87.28 25.21 69.39
C ASN A 441 -86.83 24.85 67.95
N ILE A 442 -87.65 24.18 67.13
CA ILE A 442 -87.23 23.72 65.77
C ILE A 442 -87.11 24.88 64.75
N ARG A 443 -87.71 26.06 65.02
CA ARG A 443 -87.81 27.17 64.05
C ARG A 443 -86.51 27.92 63.73
N THR A 444 -85.45 27.82 64.54
CA THR A 444 -84.18 28.51 64.28
C THR A 444 -83.24 27.73 63.36
N SER A 445 -83.20 26.40 63.47
CA SER A 445 -82.32 25.56 62.63
C SER A 445 -82.71 25.60 61.15
N ILE A 446 -84.00 25.40 60.85
CA ILE A 446 -84.52 25.33 59.47
C ILE A 446 -84.31 26.67 58.73
N ALA A 447 -84.40 27.81 59.43
CA ALA A 447 -84.18 29.12 58.83
C ALA A 447 -82.70 29.34 58.43
N ALA A 448 -81.76 28.87 59.26
CA ALA A 448 -80.33 28.95 58.97
C ALA A 448 -79.91 28.00 57.82
N GLU A 449 -80.43 26.77 57.79
CA GLU A 449 -80.19 25.84 56.69
C GLU A 449 -80.80 26.34 55.37
N LYS A 450 -82.00 26.94 55.40
CA LYS A 450 -82.62 27.54 54.22
C LYS A 450 -81.77 28.67 53.63
N ALA A 451 -81.25 29.57 54.46
CA ALA A 451 -80.38 30.67 54.00
C ALA A 451 -79.11 30.14 53.33
N LYS A 452 -78.44 29.14 53.94
CA LYS A 452 -77.25 28.49 53.36
C LYS A 452 -77.54 27.80 52.02
N LEU A 453 -78.68 27.12 51.91
CA LEU A 453 -79.11 26.50 50.66
C LEU A 453 -79.47 27.54 49.57
N GLU A 454 -79.99 28.70 49.95
CA GLU A 454 -80.25 29.80 49.01
C GLU A 454 -78.95 30.44 48.49
N GLU A 455 -77.90 30.54 49.31
CA GLU A 455 -76.55 30.93 48.86
C GLU A 455 -75.91 29.87 47.94
N GLU A 456 -75.99 28.59 48.29
CA GLU A 456 -75.50 27.48 47.46
C GLU A 456 -76.22 27.43 46.10
N VAL A 457 -77.54 27.67 46.06
CA VAL A 457 -78.32 27.76 44.81
C VAL A 457 -77.89 28.95 43.97
N GLN A 458 -77.65 30.14 44.55
CA GLN A 458 -77.14 31.29 43.81
C GLN A 458 -75.73 31.03 43.25
N GLN A 459 -74.85 30.40 44.03
CA GLN A 459 -73.51 30.04 43.58
C GLN A 459 -73.53 29.01 42.45
N LEU A 460 -74.45 28.04 42.49
CA LEU A 460 -74.68 27.08 41.40
C LEU A 460 -75.29 27.75 40.16
N GLN A 461 -76.21 28.72 40.30
CA GLN A 461 -76.76 29.48 39.17
C GLN A 461 -75.67 30.29 38.46
N LEU A 462 -74.81 30.98 39.21
CA LEU A 462 -73.63 31.66 38.65
C LEU A 462 -72.70 30.68 37.92
N LYS A 463 -72.50 29.47 38.46
CA LYS A 463 -71.71 28.41 37.83
C LYS A 463 -72.32 27.90 36.52
N ILE A 464 -73.64 27.81 36.45
CA ILE A 464 -74.37 27.43 35.22
C ILE A 464 -74.17 28.50 34.15
N SER A 465 -74.40 29.79 34.46
CA SER A 465 -74.19 30.87 33.49
C SER A 465 -72.73 31.03 33.05
N GLU A 466 -71.75 30.75 33.92
CA GLU A 466 -70.34 30.65 33.54
C GLU A 466 -70.13 29.57 32.47
N LEU A 467 -70.63 28.36 32.71
CA LEU A 467 -70.50 27.22 31.80
C LEU A 467 -71.26 27.42 30.47
N GLU A 468 -72.46 28.00 30.51
CA GLU A 468 -73.23 28.39 29.32
C GLU A 468 -72.45 29.39 28.45
N SER A 469 -71.78 30.36 29.07
CA SER A 469 -70.90 31.30 28.34
C SER A 469 -69.72 30.59 27.67
N GLN A 470 -69.08 29.64 28.37
CA GLN A 470 -67.97 28.85 27.81
C GLN A 470 -68.42 27.96 26.64
N VAL A 471 -69.57 27.30 26.77
CA VAL A 471 -70.19 26.49 25.69
C VAL A 471 -70.53 27.36 24.49
N SER A 472 -71.06 28.57 24.70
CA SER A 472 -71.36 29.54 23.63
C SER A 472 -70.09 30.00 22.90
N CYS A 473 -69.02 30.32 23.64
CA CYS A 473 -67.71 30.65 23.06
C CYS A 473 -67.11 29.48 22.27
N GLN A 474 -67.21 28.24 22.77
CA GLN A 474 -66.76 27.03 22.07
C GLN A 474 -67.58 26.76 20.80
N ALA A 475 -68.90 26.96 20.83
CA ALA A 475 -69.77 26.86 19.65
C ALA A 475 -69.40 27.92 18.59
N ALA A 476 -69.08 29.15 19.00
CA ALA A 476 -68.61 30.20 18.12
C ALA A 476 -67.25 29.85 17.47
N GLU A 477 -66.29 29.30 18.22
CA GLU A 477 -65.04 28.77 17.65
C GLU A 477 -65.30 27.61 16.69
N LEU A 478 -66.11 26.62 17.06
CA LEU A 478 -66.47 25.49 16.17
C LEU A 478 -67.10 25.98 14.86
N SER A 479 -67.91 27.05 14.89
CA SER A 479 -68.44 27.70 13.68
C SER A 479 -67.33 28.35 12.82
N LYS A 480 -66.34 29.02 13.43
CA LYS A 480 -65.16 29.54 12.73
C LYS A 480 -64.33 28.42 12.11
N TRP A 481 -64.06 27.32 12.84
CA TRP A 481 -63.33 26.15 12.34
C TRP A 481 -64.06 25.45 11.20
N LYS A 482 -65.39 25.26 11.32
CA LYS A 482 -66.25 24.75 10.24
C LYS A 482 -66.19 25.63 8.99
N SER A 483 -66.24 26.95 9.17
CA SER A 483 -66.11 27.94 8.08
C SER A 483 -64.71 27.92 7.44
N ARG A 484 -63.63 27.77 8.21
CA ARG A 484 -62.26 27.59 7.71
C ARG A 484 -62.13 26.29 6.90
N ALA A 485 -62.67 25.17 7.41
CA ALA A 485 -62.65 23.88 6.72
C ALA A 485 -63.42 23.90 5.39
N ILE A 486 -64.58 24.58 5.34
CA ILE A 486 -65.35 24.78 4.10
C ILE A 486 -64.53 25.63 3.10
N LYS A 487 -63.93 26.76 3.54
CA LYS A 487 -63.07 27.58 2.68
C LYS A 487 -61.85 26.81 2.14
N LEU A 488 -61.23 25.95 2.95
CA LEU A 488 -60.14 25.08 2.49
C LEU A 488 -60.62 24.09 1.42
N LYS A 489 -61.72 23.36 1.65
CA LYS A 489 -62.27 22.41 0.66
C LYS A 489 -62.79 23.08 -0.63
N ALA A 490 -63.22 24.34 -0.56
CA ALA A 490 -63.54 25.12 -1.75
C ALA A 490 -62.27 25.43 -2.57
N LYS A 491 -61.17 25.83 -1.91
CA LYS A 491 -59.89 26.11 -2.58
C LYS A 491 -59.21 24.87 -3.18
N THR A 492 -59.44 23.66 -2.64
CA THR A 492 -58.88 22.41 -3.22
C THR A 492 -59.61 21.92 -4.48
N LYS A 493 -60.68 22.60 -4.93
CA LYS A 493 -61.49 22.17 -6.08
C LYS A 493 -61.25 22.95 -7.38
N HIS A 494 -60.38 23.94 -7.39
CA HIS A 494 -60.28 24.87 -8.52
C HIS A 494 -58.85 25.29 -8.90
N GLU A 495 -57.98 24.31 -9.15
CA GLU A 495 -56.74 24.52 -9.92
C GLU A 495 -56.23 23.20 -10.53
N LEU A 496 -56.77 22.87 -11.72
CA LEU A 496 -56.17 21.93 -12.66
C LEU A 496 -56.00 22.68 -13.99
N ASP A 497 -54.87 23.38 -14.15
CA ASP A 497 -54.05 23.36 -15.36
C ASP A 497 -52.82 24.30 -15.23
N LYS A 498 -51.87 24.14 -16.14
CA LYS A 498 -50.52 24.76 -16.17
C LYS A 498 -50.38 25.69 -17.40
N PRO A 499 -49.26 26.43 -17.60
CA PRO A 499 -48.04 26.59 -16.79
C PRO A 499 -47.64 28.05 -16.48
N GLY A 500 -46.62 28.25 -15.63
CA GLY A 500 -45.90 29.52 -15.52
C GLY A 500 -44.71 29.48 -14.56
N SER A 501 -43.51 29.78 -15.06
CA SER A 501 -42.31 30.07 -14.27
C SER A 501 -41.61 31.28 -14.90
N PRO A 502 -40.98 32.15 -14.09
CA PRO A 502 -39.52 32.06 -14.05
C PRO A 502 -38.89 32.30 -12.66
N CYS A 503 -37.69 31.72 -12.53
CA CYS A 503 -36.46 32.11 -11.79
C CYS A 503 -36.48 33.00 -10.52
N THR A 504 -35.48 32.75 -9.66
CA THR A 504 -35.23 33.44 -8.37
C THR A 504 -34.27 34.65 -8.53
N PRO A 505 -34.01 35.41 -7.44
CA PRO A 505 -32.74 35.16 -6.76
C PRO A 505 -32.72 35.28 -5.20
N THR A 506 -31.90 34.42 -4.60
CA THR A 506 -31.01 34.67 -3.44
C THR A 506 -31.56 35.28 -2.13
N LYS A 507 -31.85 34.41 -1.16
CA LYS A 507 -31.20 34.46 0.18
C LYS A 507 -31.25 33.08 0.87
N ARG A 508 -30.10 32.60 1.35
CA ARG A 508 -29.91 31.31 2.07
C ARG A 508 -28.90 31.57 3.21
N GLY A 509 -29.13 31.18 4.46
CA GLY A 509 -30.36 30.65 5.02
C GLY A 509 -30.31 30.42 6.55
N LEU A 510 -31.43 29.89 7.05
CA LEU A 510 -31.66 29.07 8.26
C LEU A 510 -30.45 28.26 8.78
N CYS A 511 -30.35 27.86 10.05
CA CYS A 511 -31.09 28.18 11.30
C CYS A 511 -30.25 27.68 12.50
N SER A 512 -30.60 28.05 13.73
CA SER A 512 -29.98 27.55 14.97
C SER A 512 -31.00 26.84 15.86
N THR A 513 -30.62 25.68 16.43
CA THR A 513 -31.08 25.10 17.72
C THR A 513 -32.58 24.77 17.91
N THR A 514 -33.05 23.91 18.83
CA THR A 514 -32.50 22.74 19.59
C THR A 514 -33.68 22.09 20.35
N GLU A 515 -33.65 20.76 20.59
CA GLU A 515 -34.54 19.99 21.52
C GLU A 515 -36.07 20.06 21.26
N SER A 516 -36.99 19.34 21.93
CA SER A 516 -37.12 17.99 22.54
C SER A 516 -38.53 18.01 23.20
N SER A 517 -39.46 17.10 22.88
CA SER A 517 -39.89 15.93 23.69
C SER A 517 -40.25 16.25 25.17
N HIS A 518 -41.34 15.78 25.79
CA HIS A 518 -42.01 14.46 25.75
C HIS A 518 -43.47 14.48 26.29
N LEU A 519 -44.32 13.53 25.84
CA LEU A 519 -45.31 12.66 26.58
C LEU A 519 -46.29 13.28 27.63
N LEU A 520 -47.46 12.74 28.04
CA LEU A 520 -48.23 11.47 27.91
C LEU A 520 -49.71 11.82 27.48
N SER A 521 -50.77 10.98 27.43
CA SER A 521 -51.12 9.66 28.00
C SER A 521 -52.24 8.94 27.20
N SER A 522 -52.62 7.72 27.61
CA SER A 522 -53.77 6.93 27.06
C SER A 522 -54.73 6.48 28.18
N PRO A 523 -55.95 5.96 27.88
CA PRO A 523 -56.17 4.53 28.17
C PRO A 523 -57.20 3.73 27.30
N LYS A 524 -56.81 2.48 27.00
CA LYS A 524 -57.57 1.18 27.00
C LYS A 524 -59.08 1.08 26.61
N ARG A 525 -59.31 0.34 25.50
CA ARG A 525 -60.29 -0.75 25.20
C ARG A 525 -61.65 -0.84 25.97
N PHE A 526 -62.74 -1.02 25.20
CA PHE A 526 -63.83 -2.00 25.49
C PHE A 526 -64.48 -2.56 24.20
N LEU A 527 -65.39 -3.54 24.37
CA LEU A 527 -65.82 -4.67 23.52
C LEU A 527 -66.67 -4.41 22.23
N LEU A 528 -66.84 -5.52 21.47
CA LEU A 528 -67.85 -5.84 20.42
C LEU A 528 -69.33 -5.82 20.96
N PRO A 529 -70.42 -6.06 20.17
CA PRO A 529 -70.53 -6.72 18.84
C PRO A 529 -71.57 -6.17 17.80
N SER A 530 -71.49 -6.68 16.55
CA SER A 530 -72.57 -7.30 15.71
C SER A 530 -71.97 -7.59 14.29
N ARG A 531 -72.23 -8.67 13.54
CA ARG A 531 -73.49 -9.25 13.00
C ARG A 531 -74.29 -8.26 12.15
N GLU A 532 -74.82 -8.57 10.96
CA GLU A 532 -74.74 -9.68 9.97
C GLU A 532 -75.09 -8.99 8.60
N VAL A 533 -75.08 -9.48 7.35
CA VAL A 533 -75.58 -10.72 6.71
C VAL A 533 -75.37 -10.55 5.17
N LEU A 534 -75.20 -11.65 4.40
CA LEU A 534 -75.36 -11.78 2.91
C LEU A 534 -74.55 -10.83 1.95
N ASP A 535 -74.30 -11.17 0.67
CA ASP A 535 -74.86 -12.21 -0.20
C ASP A 535 -73.81 -12.91 -1.10
N SER A 536 -74.17 -14.05 -1.72
CA SER A 536 -73.40 -14.81 -2.76
C SER A 536 -74.34 -15.81 -3.46
N PRO A 537 -74.24 -16.09 -4.78
CA PRO A 537 -73.28 -17.08 -5.35
C PRO A 537 -72.80 -16.62 -6.77
N SER A 538 -72.30 -17.38 -7.76
CA SER A 538 -71.84 -18.78 -8.04
C SER A 538 -70.90 -18.71 -9.29
N ASN A 539 -70.27 -19.71 -9.93
CA ASN A 539 -70.15 -21.19 -9.99
C ASN A 539 -68.66 -21.49 -10.40
N VAL A 540 -67.91 -22.58 -10.13
CA VAL A 540 -68.09 -23.88 -9.44
C VAL A 540 -68.99 -24.91 -10.15
N PRO A 541 -68.54 -26.16 -10.47
CA PRO A 541 -67.18 -26.75 -10.66
C PRO A 541 -67.05 -27.49 -12.05
N LEU A 542 -66.08 -28.34 -12.45
CA LEU A 542 -65.54 -29.66 -11.97
C LEU A 542 -64.22 -29.97 -12.77
N SER A 543 -63.14 -30.64 -12.30
CA SER A 543 -62.96 -31.89 -11.49
C SER A 543 -63.00 -33.18 -12.36
N SER A 544 -62.09 -34.19 -12.29
CA SER A 544 -60.88 -34.44 -11.46
C SER A 544 -60.01 -35.60 -12.02
N ARG A 545 -58.77 -35.79 -11.52
CA ARG A 545 -58.33 -37.01 -10.78
C ARG A 545 -56.84 -37.05 -10.37
N LYS A 546 -56.58 -37.13 -9.04
CA LYS A 546 -55.55 -37.92 -8.30
C LYS A 546 -54.04 -37.64 -8.61
N VAL A 547 -53.03 -37.94 -7.76
CA VAL A 547 -52.88 -38.78 -6.54
C VAL A 547 -52.09 -37.99 -5.45
N LEU A 548 -52.15 -38.47 -4.18
CA LEU A 548 -51.26 -38.25 -3.01
C LEU A 548 -49.77 -37.92 -3.34
N ASP A 549 -48.97 -37.25 -2.49
CA ASP A 549 -48.93 -37.32 -1.02
C ASP A 549 -48.47 -36.00 -0.29
N SER A 550 -48.18 -36.06 1.02
CA SER A 550 -47.85 -34.93 1.95
C SER A 550 -46.65 -35.26 2.88
N PRO A 551 -46.12 -34.44 3.84
CA PRO A 551 -46.75 -33.28 4.52
C PRO A 551 -45.90 -32.08 5.09
N LYS A 552 -46.61 -31.04 5.54
CA LYS A 552 -46.46 -30.24 6.80
C LYS A 552 -45.14 -29.55 7.25
N SER A 553 -45.16 -28.22 7.17
CA SER A 553 -45.08 -27.21 8.27
C SER A 553 -44.05 -27.26 9.44
N SER A 554 -43.41 -26.09 9.63
CA SER A 554 -43.25 -25.29 10.87
C SER A 554 -42.22 -25.62 11.98
N ALA A 555 -41.49 -24.57 12.36
CA ALA A 555 -40.95 -24.23 13.69
C ALA A 555 -39.74 -25.04 14.24
N LEU A 556 -39.42 -24.77 15.52
CA LEU A 556 -38.15 -25.01 16.25
C LEU A 556 -37.03 -24.04 15.82
N ASP A 557 -36.32 -23.30 16.69
CA ASP A 557 -35.94 -23.41 18.12
C ASP A 557 -34.70 -24.31 18.40
N SER A 558 -34.10 -24.10 19.56
CA SER A 558 -32.69 -24.23 19.92
C SER A 558 -32.21 -25.66 20.16
N PRO A 559 -30.89 -25.86 20.25
CA PRO A 559 -30.37 -26.26 21.57
C PRO A 559 -29.06 -25.58 22.00
N LYS A 560 -28.73 -25.70 23.29
CA LYS A 560 -27.47 -25.27 23.93
C LYS A 560 -26.63 -26.46 24.40
N SER A 561 -25.37 -26.17 24.75
CA SER A 561 -24.65 -26.65 25.95
C SER A 561 -23.51 -27.68 25.79
N ARG A 562 -22.75 -27.82 26.90
CA ARG A 562 -21.66 -28.77 27.21
C ARG A 562 -20.31 -28.57 26.51
N PHE A 563 -19.47 -27.73 27.12
CA PHE A 563 -18.02 -27.99 27.28
C PHE A 563 -17.48 -27.37 28.59
N PHE A 564 -18.11 -27.74 29.71
CA PHE A 564 -17.53 -27.68 31.05
C PHE A 564 -18.03 -28.88 31.83
N ASP A 565 -17.12 -29.78 32.17
CA ASP A 565 -17.29 -30.79 33.21
C ASP A 565 -15.91 -31.01 33.88
N VAL A 566 -15.88 -31.43 35.15
CA VAL A 566 -14.70 -31.26 36.01
C VAL A 566 -14.32 -32.53 36.78
N GLY A 567 -13.04 -32.92 36.68
CA GLY A 567 -12.38 -33.84 37.63
C GLY A 567 -11.54 -34.92 36.94
N GLY A 568 -10.28 -35.09 37.35
CA GLY A 568 -9.44 -36.18 36.80
C GLY A 568 -7.92 -36.10 36.91
N THR A 569 -7.36 -35.64 38.04
CA THR A 569 -5.98 -35.95 38.56
C THR A 569 -4.72 -35.83 37.66
N SER A 570 -3.68 -35.16 38.20
CA SER A 570 -2.28 -35.14 37.74
C SER A 570 -1.98 -34.43 36.39
N ASP A 571 -0.84 -33.75 36.18
CA ASP A 571 0.35 -33.62 37.04
C ASP A 571 0.91 -32.19 37.20
N LEU A 572 1.71 -32.11 38.25
CA LEU A 572 2.54 -31.04 38.81
C LEU A 572 3.31 -30.07 37.88
N LEU A 573 3.38 -28.82 38.36
CA LEU A 573 4.49 -27.84 38.29
C LEU A 573 4.73 -26.97 37.03
N SER A 574 4.43 -25.69 37.18
CA SER A 574 4.90 -24.56 36.38
C SER A 574 6.40 -24.26 36.54
N ARG A 575 7.12 -23.86 35.47
CA ARG A 575 8.00 -22.66 35.48
C ARG A 575 8.65 -22.22 34.14
N THR A 576 8.48 -20.92 33.85
CA THR A 576 9.44 -19.95 33.23
C THR A 576 10.00 -20.07 31.79
N PHE A 577 9.70 -19.00 31.03
CA PHE A 577 10.46 -18.29 29.98
C PHE A 577 10.70 -18.91 28.57
N PRO A 578 10.50 -18.12 27.48
CA PRO A 578 10.96 -18.47 26.12
C PRO A 578 12.48 -18.39 25.96
N LYS A 579 13.03 -19.16 25.01
CA LYS A 579 14.46 -19.12 24.65
C LYS A 579 14.82 -17.91 23.79
N GLN A 580 16.10 -17.55 23.83
CA GLN A 580 16.73 -16.52 22.98
C GLN A 580 16.78 -16.98 21.52
N PHE A 581 16.48 -16.06 20.59
CA PHE A 581 16.74 -16.23 19.16
C PHE A 581 18.12 -15.66 18.81
N PHE A 582 19.16 -16.50 18.78
CA PHE A 582 20.34 -16.34 17.94
C PHE A 582 21.10 -17.67 17.87
N ASP A 583 21.11 -18.29 16.69
CA ASP A 583 22.04 -19.36 16.35
C ASP A 583 22.68 -19.00 15.00
N ASN A 584 24.00 -18.79 15.00
CA ASN A 584 24.78 -18.42 13.82
C ASN A 584 25.67 -19.58 13.33
N SER A 585 25.32 -20.82 13.67
CA SER A 585 26.09 -22.03 13.37
C SER A 585 25.93 -22.51 11.92
N ASN A 586 26.20 -21.66 10.92
CA ASN A 586 26.32 -22.05 9.50
C ASN A 586 27.07 -21.04 8.61
N LEU A 587 28.23 -20.56 9.06
CA LEU A 587 29.23 -19.97 8.16
C LEU A 587 30.20 -21.06 7.69
N GLY A 588 30.28 -21.25 6.37
CA GLY A 588 30.88 -22.44 5.76
C GLY A 588 32.40 -22.55 5.88
N LEU A 589 32.88 -23.77 6.09
CA LEU A 589 34.28 -24.15 5.90
C LEU A 589 34.64 -24.09 4.40
N PRO A 590 35.76 -23.45 4.01
CA PRO A 590 36.38 -23.70 2.72
C PRO A 590 36.81 -25.16 2.60
N GLN A 591 36.66 -25.75 1.43
CA GLN A 591 37.11 -27.11 1.16
C GLN A 591 38.65 -27.16 1.16
N ALA A 592 39.24 -28.10 1.91
CA ALA A 592 40.69 -28.22 1.98
C ALA A 592 41.27 -28.70 0.64
N VAL A 593 42.31 -28.01 0.16
CA VAL A 593 43.22 -28.48 -0.89
C VAL A 593 44.61 -28.54 -0.27
N ASP A 594 45.22 -29.72 -0.25
CA ASP A 594 46.58 -29.91 0.26
C ASP A 594 47.60 -29.14 -0.60
N LYS A 595 48.35 -28.23 0.04
CA LYS A 595 49.82 -28.25 0.08
C LYS A 595 50.39 -27.18 1.02
N ASN A 596 51.60 -27.46 1.50
CA ASN A 596 52.38 -26.64 2.42
C ASN A 596 52.58 -25.20 1.90
N ASP A 597 52.58 -24.22 2.79
CA ASP A 597 53.84 -23.70 3.36
C ASP A 597 53.58 -22.84 4.61
N GLU A 598 54.63 -22.55 5.39
CA GLU A 598 54.54 -21.92 6.71
C GLU A 598 54.37 -20.40 6.64
N TRP A 599 53.28 -19.84 7.20
CA TRP A 599 53.24 -18.38 7.45
C TRP A 599 52.37 -17.93 8.65
N TRP A 600 52.88 -18.11 9.87
CA TRP A 600 52.48 -17.31 11.03
C TRP A 600 53.69 -17.02 11.93
N PRO A 601 53.95 -15.75 12.33
CA PRO A 601 55.02 -15.45 13.27
C PRO A 601 54.66 -15.99 14.67
N ARG A 602 55.55 -16.78 15.27
CA ARG A 602 55.38 -17.25 16.66
C ARG A 602 55.55 -16.07 17.62
N SER A 603 54.67 -15.98 18.63
CA SER A 603 54.78 -15.01 19.72
C SER A 603 56.14 -15.13 20.44
N PRO A 604 56.73 -14.03 20.92
CA PRO A 604 57.98 -14.07 21.69
C PRO A 604 57.88 -14.96 22.93
N LYS A 605 59.01 -15.56 23.32
CA LYS A 605 59.08 -16.37 24.55
C LYS A 605 59.38 -15.48 25.76
N GLN A 606 59.03 -15.99 26.93
CA GLN A 606 59.15 -15.28 28.21
C GLN A 606 60.62 -15.02 28.64
N GLU A 607 61.60 -15.60 27.94
CA GLU A 607 63.03 -15.47 28.19
C GLU A 607 63.61 -14.13 27.67
N ASP A 608 62.99 -13.52 26.66
CA ASP A 608 63.42 -12.22 26.08
C ASP A 608 63.08 -10.99 26.96
N MET A 609 62.45 -11.20 28.12
CA MET A 609 61.89 -10.15 28.99
C MET A 609 62.82 -9.65 30.09
N CYS A 610 64.00 -10.27 30.28
CA CYS A 610 64.93 -9.91 31.35
C CYS A 610 65.88 -8.77 30.94
N LYS A 611 65.56 -7.55 31.38
CA LYS A 611 66.49 -6.40 31.31
C LYS A 611 67.49 -6.46 32.47
N THR A 612 68.77 -6.35 32.15
CA THR A 612 69.82 -5.91 33.09
C THR A 612 70.04 -4.40 32.92
N GLN A 613 70.60 -3.73 33.95
CA GLN A 613 70.73 -2.27 34.03
C GLN A 613 71.83 -1.71 33.10
#